data_AF-A0A917DN82-F1
#
_entry.id   AF-A0A917DN82-F1
#
_cell.length_a   1.000
_cell.length_b   1.000
_cell.length_c   1.000
_cell.angle_alpha   90.00
_cell.angle_beta   90.00
_cell.angle_gamma   90.00
#
_symmetry.space_group_name_H-M   'P 1'
#
loop_
_entity.id
_entity.type
_entity.pdbx_description
1 polymer ?
#
loop_
_entity_poly.entity_id
_entity_poly.type
_entity_poly.pdbx_seq_one_letter_code
_entity_poly.pdbx_strand_id
1 'polypeptide(L)'
;MKLEYVHLGPNEAPPQLPTGPLRVVIVSEVKVSDDWRNSIARWLVDGGCLYAVAWGKECEKWHDAVDWAVLETFDFGDIRKRCFQLTSAQGMSSLTRLAG
;
A
#
# COMPACT_ATOMS: atom_id res chain seq x y z
N MET A 1 -14.27 -12.89 -6.66
CA MET A 1 -13.02 -12.17 -6.36
C MET A 1 -12.11 -13.15 -5.65
N LYS A 2 -10.92 -13.43 -6.20
CA LYS A 2 -9.95 -14.36 -5.60
C LYS A 2 -9.04 -13.56 -4.66
N LEU A 3 -8.81 -14.06 -3.46
CA LEU A 3 -7.84 -13.46 -2.53
C LEU A 3 -6.45 -13.95 -2.90
N GLU A 4 -5.50 -13.02 -3.03
CA GLU A 4 -4.10 -13.34 -3.27
C GLU A 4 -3.24 -12.71 -2.18
N TYR A 5 -2.33 -13.49 -1.63
CA TYR A 5 -1.38 -13.06 -0.62
C TYR A 5 0.00 -12.95 -1.26
N VAL A 6 0.61 -11.78 -1.16
CA VAL A 6 1.95 -11.51 -1.63
C VAL A 6 2.79 -11.07 -0.43
N HIS A 7 3.85 -11.81 -0.15
CA HIS A 7 4.87 -11.44 0.82
C HIS A 7 6.07 -10.88 0.08
N LEU A 8 6.53 -9.69 0.46
CA LEU A 8 7.70 -9.03 -0.12
C LEU A 8 8.69 -8.67 0.97
N GLY A 9 9.92 -9.12 0.84
CA GLY A 9 11.04 -8.60 1.60
C GLY A 9 11.44 -7.18 1.14
N PRO A 10 12.14 -6.40 1.98
CA PRO A 10 12.68 -5.10 1.55
C PRO A 10 13.56 -5.26 0.29
N ASN A 11 13.33 -4.41 -0.71
CA ASN A 11 14.01 -4.45 -2.03
C ASN A 11 13.66 -5.65 -2.91
N GLU A 12 12.71 -6.50 -2.52
CA GLU A 12 12.20 -7.55 -3.40
C GLU A 12 11.36 -6.95 -4.53
N ALA A 13 11.48 -7.51 -5.73
CA ALA A 13 10.67 -7.10 -6.87
C ALA A 13 9.26 -7.68 -6.71
N PRO A 14 8.20 -6.88 -6.90
CA PRO A 14 6.85 -7.39 -6.76
C PRO A 14 6.48 -8.32 -7.92
N PRO A 15 5.60 -9.32 -7.70
CA PRO A 15 5.16 -10.24 -8.75
C PRO A 15 4.22 -9.55 -9.74
N GLN A 16 3.87 -10.27 -10.81
CA GLN A 16 2.80 -9.82 -11.70
C GLN A 16 1.45 -9.87 -10.98
N LEU A 17 0.71 -8.75 -11.03
CA LEU A 17 -0.65 -8.67 -10.50
C LEU A 17 -1.66 -9.24 -11.51
N PRO A 18 -2.78 -9.80 -11.03
CA PRO A 18 -3.88 -10.15 -11.92
C PRO A 18 -4.45 -8.88 -12.58
N THR A 19 -4.84 -9.00 -13.84
CA THR A 19 -5.41 -7.88 -14.60
C THR A 19 -6.82 -7.55 -14.11
N GLY A 20 -7.07 -6.28 -13.80
CA GLY A 20 -8.40 -5.76 -13.45
C GLY A 20 -8.42 -4.98 -12.13
N PRO A 21 -9.60 -4.59 -11.64
CA PRO A 21 -9.71 -3.78 -10.43
C PRO A 21 -9.20 -4.49 -9.18
N LEU A 22 -8.29 -3.85 -8.44
CA LEU A 22 -7.70 -4.38 -7.20
C LEU A 22 -8.17 -3.63 -5.95
N ARG A 23 -8.33 -4.38 -4.85
CA ARG A 23 -8.50 -3.85 -3.50
C ARG A 23 -7.38 -4.42 -2.65
N VAL A 24 -6.59 -3.56 -2.03
CA VAL A 24 -5.30 -3.91 -1.45
C VAL A 24 -5.29 -3.63 0.04
N VAL A 25 -4.75 -4.57 0.81
CA VAL A 25 -4.39 -4.37 2.22
C VAL A 25 -2.87 -4.52 2.30
N ILE A 26 -2.20 -3.45 2.70
CA ILE A 26 -0.75 -3.39 2.93
C ILE A 26 -0.53 -3.61 4.42
N VAL A 27 0.27 -4.61 4.77
CA VAL A 27 0.70 -4.87 6.15
C VAL A 27 2.22 -4.79 6.18
N SER A 28 2.75 -3.79 6.88
CA SER A 28 4.20 -3.52 6.94
C SER A 28 4.70 -3.59 8.38
N GLU A 29 5.40 -4.66 8.76
CA GLU A 29 5.95 -4.80 10.12
C GLU A 29 7.35 -4.16 10.28
N VAL A 30 8.02 -3.88 9.17
CA VAL A 30 9.38 -3.32 9.13
C VAL A 30 9.39 -1.94 8.49
N LYS A 31 10.45 -1.17 8.77
CA LYS A 31 10.74 0.05 8.02
C LYS A 31 11.40 -0.32 6.70
N VAL A 32 11.05 0.39 5.64
CA VAL A 32 11.59 0.22 4.29
C VAL A 32 12.03 1.56 3.74
N SER A 33 12.88 1.55 2.72
CA SER A 33 13.29 2.80 2.06
C SER A 33 12.10 3.46 1.37
N ASP A 34 12.16 4.80 1.25
CA ASP A 34 11.15 5.57 0.54
C ASP A 34 11.11 5.17 -0.95
N ASP A 35 12.27 4.96 -1.58
CA ASP A 35 12.35 4.54 -2.98
C ASP A 35 11.63 3.22 -3.25
N TRP A 36 11.84 2.22 -2.38
CA TRP A 36 11.16 0.93 -2.53
C TRP A 36 9.67 1.03 -2.22
N ARG A 37 9.30 1.77 -1.17
CA ARG A 37 7.88 2.01 -0.85
C ARG A 37 7.14 2.67 -2.02
N ASN A 38 7.76 3.67 -2.63
CA ASN A 38 7.21 4.39 -3.77
C ASN A 38 7.13 3.50 -5.02
N SER A 39 8.07 2.59 -5.24
CA SER A 39 7.99 1.64 -6.37
C SER A 39 6.87 0.62 -6.18
N ILE A 40 6.65 0.12 -4.96
CA ILE A 40 5.51 -0.74 -4.64
C ILE A 40 4.19 0.00 -4.82
N ALA A 41 4.10 1.26 -4.37
CA ALA A 41 2.90 2.07 -4.55
C ALA A 41 2.53 2.24 -6.03
N ARG A 42 3.51 2.57 -6.89
CA ARG A 42 3.32 2.66 -8.36
C ARG A 42 2.87 1.33 -8.95
N TRP A 43 3.53 0.24 -8.58
CA TRP A 43 3.13 -1.11 -9.02
C TRP A 43 1.68 -1.44 -8.69
N LEU A 44 1.17 -1.07 -7.51
CA LEU A 44 -0.23 -1.27 -7.14
C LEU A 44 -1.17 -0.42 -8.00
N VAL A 45 -0.84 0.87 -8.19
CA VAL A 45 -1.67 1.80 -8.98
C VAL A 45 -1.72 1.36 -10.45
N ASP A 46 -0.58 1.02 -11.05
CA ASP A 46 -0.47 0.49 -12.41
C ASP A 46 -1.25 -0.83 -12.57
N GLY A 47 -1.28 -1.65 -11.51
CA GLY A 47 -2.06 -2.88 -11.45
C GLY A 47 -3.59 -2.67 -11.39
N GLY A 48 -4.07 -1.43 -11.28
CA GLY A 48 -5.49 -1.10 -11.20
C GLY A 48 -6.03 -1.04 -9.77
N CYS A 49 -5.20 -0.69 -8.79
CA CYS A 49 -5.63 -0.46 -7.41
C CYS A 49 -6.71 0.63 -7.34
N LEU A 50 -7.89 0.24 -6.86
CA LEU A 50 -9.00 1.13 -6.58
C LEU A 50 -9.04 1.52 -5.10
N TYR A 51 -8.61 0.65 -4.19
CA TYR A 51 -8.68 0.90 -2.75
C TYR A 51 -7.43 0.33 -2.11
N ALA A 52 -6.76 1.11 -1.27
CA ALA A 52 -5.64 0.66 -0.47
C ALA A 52 -5.89 0.99 1.00
N VAL A 53 -5.63 0.02 1.88
CA VAL A 53 -5.59 0.20 3.34
C VAL A 53 -4.20 -0.18 3.80
N ALA A 54 -3.55 0.68 4.58
CA ALA A 54 -2.23 0.40 5.13
C ALA A 54 -2.29 0.20 6.64
N TRP A 55 -1.58 -0.82 7.14
CA TRP A 55 -1.43 -1.12 8.55
C TRP A 55 0.03 -1.49 8.87
N GLY A 56 0.44 -1.29 10.12
CA GLY A 56 1.78 -1.54 10.63
C GLY A 56 2.65 -0.28 10.68
N LYS A 57 3.97 -0.47 10.64
CA LYS A 57 4.96 0.60 10.67
C LYS A 57 4.84 1.53 9.48
N GLU A 58 4.93 2.84 9.79
CA GLU A 58 4.93 3.92 8.81
C GLU A 58 3.71 3.86 7.86
N CYS A 59 2.55 3.45 8.37
CA CYS A 59 1.32 3.33 7.59
C CYS A 59 0.90 4.65 6.92
N GLU A 60 1.13 5.79 7.58
CA GLU A 60 0.94 7.13 6.99
C GLU A 60 1.84 7.33 5.76
N LYS A 61 3.10 6.89 5.82
CA LYS A 61 4.00 7.00 4.65
C LYS A 61 3.63 6.05 3.52
N TRP A 62 3.02 4.90 3.82
CA TRP A 62 2.46 4.00 2.82
C TRP A 62 1.23 4.62 2.15
N HIS A 63 0.40 5.31 2.93
CA HIS A 63 -0.72 6.09 2.42
C HIS A 63 -0.23 7.21 1.50
N ASP A 64 0.70 8.05 1.94
CA ASP A 64 1.27 9.14 1.14
C ASP A 64 1.86 8.61 -0.18
N ALA A 65 2.59 7.49 -0.14
CA ALA A 65 3.20 6.90 -1.32
C ALA A 65 2.16 6.47 -2.37
N VAL A 66 1.03 5.89 -1.95
CA VAL A 66 -0.07 5.53 -2.85
C VAL A 66 -0.76 6.77 -3.40
N ASP A 67 -0.97 7.80 -2.58
CA ASP A 67 -1.57 9.07 -3.02
C ASP A 67 -0.74 9.73 -4.11
N TRP A 68 0.59 9.82 -3.88
CA TRP A 68 1.52 10.33 -4.88
C TRP A 68 1.50 9.50 -6.17
N ALA A 69 1.52 8.17 -6.07
CA ALA A 69 1.48 7.31 -7.24
C ALA A 69 0.19 7.49 -8.06
N VAL A 70 -0.96 7.68 -7.40
CA VAL A 70 -2.23 8.00 -8.09
C VAL A 70 -2.14 9.34 -8.81
N LEU A 71 -1.63 10.39 -8.15
CA LEU A 71 -1.50 11.71 -8.76
C LEU A 71 -0.55 11.70 -9.98
N GLU A 72 0.59 11.01 -9.85
CA GLU A 72 1.56 10.80 -10.95
C GLU A 72 0.91 10.06 -12.14
N THR A 73 0.11 9.03 -11.88
CA THR A 73 -0.47 8.18 -12.93
C THR A 73 -1.58 8.87 -13.72
N PHE A 74 -2.38 9.72 -13.05
CA PHE A 74 -3.55 10.36 -13.66
C PHE A 74 -3.32 11.83 -14.04
N ASP A 75 -2.08 12.32 -14.03
CA ASP A 75 -1.67 13.68 -14.41
C ASP A 75 -2.53 14.78 -13.74
N PHE A 76 -2.88 14.58 -12.46
CA PHE A 76 -3.78 15.46 -11.70
C PHE A 76 -5.15 15.75 -12.37
N GLY A 77 -5.52 14.97 -13.39
CA GLY A 77 -6.75 15.12 -14.18
C GLY A 77 -7.99 14.62 -13.45
N ASP A 78 -9.09 14.40 -14.17
CA ASP A 78 -10.38 13.98 -13.59
C ASP A 78 -10.26 12.58 -12.95
N ILE A 79 -9.89 12.55 -11.65
CA ILE A 79 -9.85 11.39 -10.76
C ILE A 79 -11.30 10.92 -10.60
N ARG A 80 -11.87 10.33 -11.66
CA ARG A 80 -13.27 9.95 -11.72
C ARG A 80 -13.55 8.86 -10.69
N LYS A 81 -13.96 9.26 -9.49
CA LYS A 81 -14.70 8.50 -8.45
C LYS A 81 -14.26 7.04 -8.25
N ARG A 82 -12.96 6.73 -8.34
CA ARG A 82 -12.48 5.33 -8.34
C ARG A 82 -11.60 4.95 -7.17
N CYS A 83 -11.06 5.93 -6.44
CA CYS A 83 -10.25 5.67 -5.26
C CYS A 83 -10.93 6.21 -4.00
N PHE A 84 -11.75 5.40 -3.34
CA PHE A 84 -12.15 5.73 -1.98
C PHE A 84 -11.06 5.17 -1.06
N GLN A 85 -10.29 6.04 -0.43
CA GLN A 85 -9.26 5.61 0.50
C GLN A 85 -9.90 5.48 1.88
N LEU A 86 -9.88 4.28 2.44
CA LEU A 86 -10.38 4.02 3.79
C LEU A 86 -9.17 3.78 4.69
N THR A 87 -8.99 4.67 5.66
CA THR A 87 -7.89 4.62 6.62
C THR A 87 -8.36 3.97 7.92
N SER A 88 -7.54 3.10 8.51
CA SER A 88 -7.70 2.70 9.92
C SER A 88 -6.34 2.76 10.60
N ALA A 89 -6.18 3.69 11.53
CA ALA A 89 -5.00 3.79 12.38
C ALA A 89 -5.14 2.88 13.62
N GLN A 90 -4.12 2.07 13.91
CA GLN A 90 -3.84 1.59 15.26
C GLN A 90 -2.39 1.94 15.58
N GLY A 91 -2.20 2.91 16.48
CA GLY A 91 -0.89 3.22 17.04
C GLY A 91 -0.41 2.05 17.87
N MET A 92 0.60 1.32 17.39
CA MET A 92 1.35 0.37 18.22
C MET A 92 2.27 1.15 19.16
N SER A 93 1.70 1.70 20.24
CA SER A 93 2.51 1.96 21.44
C SER A 93 2.85 0.60 22.06
N SER A 94 4.10 0.17 21.86
CA SER A 94 4.79 -0.86 22.66
C SER A 94 4.07 -2.21 22.84
N LEU A 95 4.33 -3.17 21.94
CA LEU A 95 4.25 -4.60 22.29
C LEU A 95 5.55 -5.06 22.96
N THR A 96 5.98 -4.38 24.03
CA THR A 96 7.09 -4.85 24.89
C THR A 96 6.65 -5.22 26.30
N ARG A 97 5.42 -5.70 26.49
CA ARG A 97 5.05 -6.36 27.74
C ARG A 97 3.98 -7.41 27.48
N LEU A 98 4.41 -8.67 27.54
CA LEU A 98 3.72 -9.91 27.94
C LEU A 98 4.29 -11.11 27.16
N ALA A 99 5.59 -11.32 27.30
CA ALA A 99 6.17 -12.65 27.42
C ALA A 99 6.82 -12.68 28.81
N GLY A 100 6.51 -13.71 29.58
CA GLY A 100 6.74 -13.81 31.03
C GLY A 100 8.20 -13.79 31.46
#